data_AF-A0A3B0UQW9-F1
#
_entry.id   AF-A0A3B0UQW9-F1
#
_cell.length_a   1.000
_cell.length_b   1.000
_cell.length_c   1.000
_cell.angle_alpha   90.00
_cell.angle_beta   90.00
_cell.angle_gamma   90.00
#
_symmetry.space_group_name_H-M   'P 1'
#
loop_
_entity.id
_entity.type
_entity.pdbx_description
1 polymer ?
#
loop_
_entity_poly.entity_id
_entity_poly.type
_entity_poly.pdbx_seq_one_letter_code
_entity_poly.pdbx_strand_id
1 'polypeptide(L)'
;MKQGNLQFRIDDLRFDERGLITAVIQNNTTRDVPMVAWMNEEALKLTQETGQAHFWSHSRQELWHKGGTSGNVQHDPQHSRRL
;
A
#
# COMPACT_ATOMS: atom_id res chain seq x y z
N MET A 1 -25.37 0.79 1.92
CA MET A 1 -23.95 0.90 2.28
C MET A 1 -23.28 1.78 1.23
N LYS A 2 -22.88 3.01 1.56
CA LYS A 2 -22.22 3.89 0.59
C LYS A 2 -20.81 3.37 0.38
N GLN A 3 -20.52 2.85 -0.81
CA GLN A 3 -19.15 2.65 -1.28
C GLN A 3 -18.55 4.06 -1.46
N GLY A 4 -18.01 4.59 -0.37
CA GLY A 4 -17.31 5.87 -0.38
C GLY A 4 -16.01 5.69 -1.12
N ASN A 5 -15.88 6.37 -2.25
CA ASN A 5 -14.63 6.48 -3.00
C ASN A 5 -13.65 7.32 -2.16
N LEU A 6 -12.93 6.68 -1.24
CA LEU A 6 -11.86 7.31 -0.47
C LEU A 6 -10.62 7.37 -1.35
N GLN A 7 -10.58 8.35 -2.24
CA GLN A 7 -9.34 8.78 -2.86
C GLN A 7 -8.58 9.58 -1.77
N PHE A 8 -7.70 8.93 -1.00
CA PHE A 8 -6.86 9.65 -0.05
C PHE A 8 -5.73 10.36 -0.80
N ARG A 9 -5.50 11.63 -0.49
CA ARG A 9 -4.30 12.34 -0.97
C ARG A 9 -3.14 11.99 -0.06
N ILE A 10 -1.97 11.72 -0.64
CA ILE A 10 -0.77 11.39 0.15
C ILE A 10 -0.39 12.58 1.05
N ASP A 11 -0.60 13.82 0.58
CA ASP A 11 -0.35 15.05 1.33
C ASP A 11 -1.15 15.16 2.64
N ASP A 12 -2.28 14.46 2.76
CA ASP A 12 -3.13 14.48 3.95
C ASP A 12 -2.64 13.48 5.03
N LEU A 13 -1.68 12.62 4.70
CA LEU A 13 -1.19 11.57 5.58
C LEU A 13 -0.15 12.11 6.57
N ARG A 14 -0.21 11.59 7.80
CA ARG A 14 0.79 11.88 8.83
C ARG A 14 1.82 10.76 8.86
N PHE A 15 3.03 11.10 8.46
CA PHE A 15 4.19 10.24 8.60
C PHE A 15 4.85 10.46 9.97
N ASP A 16 5.57 9.46 10.44
CA ASP A 16 6.43 9.59 11.62
C ASP A 16 7.69 10.42 11.32
N GLU A 17 8.55 10.58 12.34
CA GLU A 17 9.82 11.32 12.25
C GLU A 17 10.79 10.76 11.19
N ARG A 18 10.58 9.54 10.70
CA ARG A 18 11.39 8.85 9.69
C ARG A 18 10.76 8.91 8.30
N GLY A 19 9.62 9.60 8.16
CA GLY A 19 8.88 9.66 6.91
C GLY A 19 8.11 8.38 6.60
N LEU A 20 7.75 7.58 7.60
CA LEU A 20 7.05 6.31 7.44
C LEU A 20 5.61 6.34 7.97
N ILE A 21 4.75 5.53 7.36
CA ILE A 21 3.40 5.24 7.83
C ILE A 21 3.19 3.73 7.91
N THR A 22 2.42 3.29 8.91
CA THR A 22 2.02 1.88 9.05
C THR A 22 0.95 1.55 8.01
N ALA A 23 1.21 0.53 7.20
CA ALA A 23 0.27 -0.04 6.25
C ALA A 23 -0.24 -1.40 6.74
N VAL A 24 -1.55 -1.54 6.85
CA VAL A 24 -2.22 -2.81 7.19
C VAL A 24 -2.83 -3.37 5.92
N ILE A 25 -2.38 -4.55 5.51
CA ILE A 25 -2.98 -5.25 4.37
C ILE A 25 -4.10 -6.13 4.88
N GLN A 26 -5.27 -6.01 4.28
CA GLN A 26 -6.43 -6.83 4.56
C GLN A 26 -6.91 -7.53 3.29
N ASN A 27 -7.26 -8.81 3.41
CA ASN A 27 -7.96 -9.52 2.35
C ASN A 27 -9.36 -8.92 2.15
N ASN A 28 -9.68 -8.50 0.91
CA ASN A 28 -10.92 -7.80 0.59
C ASN A 28 -12.19 -8.65 0.79
N THR A 29 -12.06 -9.97 0.87
CA THR A 29 -13.15 -10.94 0.94
C THR A 29 -13.23 -11.53 2.34
N THR A 30 -12.14 -12.14 2.83
CA THR A 30 -12.12 -12.84 4.12
C THR A 30 -11.95 -11.91 5.31
N ARG A 31 -11.44 -10.69 5.09
CA ARG A 31 -11.09 -9.70 6.14
C ARG A 31 -9.89 -10.08 7.01
N ASP A 32 -9.18 -11.16 6.69
CA ASP A 32 -7.92 -11.49 7.35
C ASP A 32 -6.87 -10.40 7.11
N VAL A 33 -5.98 -10.22 8.09
CA VAL A 33 -4.86 -9.27 8.03
C VAL A 33 -3.57 -10.07 7.82
N PRO A 34 -3.19 -10.39 6.57
CA PRO A 34 -2.02 -11.22 6.32
C PRO A 34 -0.70 -10.55 6.71
N MET A 35 -0.63 -9.22 6.74
CA MET A 35 0.59 -8.51 7.11
C MET A 35 0.35 -7.05 7.51
N VAL A 36 1.33 -6.54 8.27
CA VAL A 36 1.53 -5.13 8.54
C VAL A 36 2.95 -4.78 8.07
N ALA A 37 3.11 -3.63 7.43
CA ALA A 37 4.40 -3.16 6.90
C ALA A 37 4.48 -1.63 6.98
N TRP A 38 5.64 -1.09 6.59
CA TRP A 38 5.85 0.35 6.50
C TRP A 38 5.77 0.80 5.04
N MET A 39 5.31 2.03 4.83
CA MET A 39 5.40 2.73 3.55
C MET A 39 6.01 4.11 3.79
N ASN A 40 6.92 4.52 2.91
CA ASN A 40 7.27 5.93 2.75
C ASN A 40 6.37 6.55 1.67
N GLU A 41 6.55 7.85 1.42
CA GLU A 41 5.79 8.57 0.39
C GLU A 41 5.90 7.93 -1.01
N GLU A 42 7.10 7.48 -1.39
CA GLU A 42 7.36 6.86 -2.69
C GLU A 42 6.63 5.52 -2.85
N ALA A 43 6.66 4.67 -1.83
CA ALA A 43 5.92 3.41 -1.82
C ALA A 43 4.40 3.61 -1.97
N LEU A 44 3.85 4.66 -1.36
CA LEU A 44 2.45 5.03 -1.52
C LEU A 44 2.15 5.50 -2.96
N LYS A 45 3.00 6.35 -3.54
CA LYS A 45 2.86 6.82 -4.93
C LYS A 45 2.84 5.64 -5.90
N LEU A 46 3.85 4.76 -5.82
CA LEU A 46 3.93 3.55 -6.64
C LEU A 46 2.71 2.65 -6.45
N THR A 47 2.20 2.53 -5.23
CA THR A 47 0.99 1.75 -4.97
C THR A 47 -0.25 2.36 -5.64
N GLN A 48 -0.41 3.70 -5.58
CA GLN A 48 -1.51 4.39 -6.26
C GLN A 48 -1.41 4.28 -7.79
N GLU A 49 -0.19 4.42 -8.33
CA GLU A 49 0.10 4.42 -9.77
C GLU A 49 -0.03 3.03 -10.40
N THR A 50 0.44 1.98 -9.73
CA THR A 50 0.48 0.62 -10.28
C THR A 50 -0.70 -0.25 -9.87
N GLY A 51 -1.40 0.14 -8.81
CA GLY A 51 -2.40 -0.71 -8.15
C GLY A 51 -1.81 -1.94 -7.47
N GLN A 52 -0.49 -1.99 -7.26
CA GLN A 52 0.24 -3.10 -6.66
C GLN A 52 0.91 -2.62 -5.37
N ALA A 53 0.91 -3.45 -4.33
CA ALA A 53 1.45 -3.07 -3.03
C ALA A 53 2.98 -2.91 -3.08
N HIS A 54 3.45 -1.71 -2.77
CA HIS A 54 4.87 -1.37 -2.57
C HIS A 54 5.10 -1.00 -1.11
N PHE A 55 6.21 -1.41 -0.52
CA PHE A 55 6.55 -1.12 0.88
C PHE A 55 7.94 -0.55 1.01
N TRP A 56 8.23 0.04 2.17
CA TRP A 56 9.57 0.46 2.56
C TRP A 56 10.15 -0.49 3.61
N SER A 57 11.31 -1.07 3.33
CA SER A 57 12.07 -1.84 4.32
C SER A 57 12.90 -0.90 5.19
N HIS A 58 12.45 -0.62 6.41
CA HIS A 58 13.23 0.22 7.33
C HIS A 58 14.63 -0.35 7.64
N SER A 59 14.80 -1.67 7.68
CA SER A 59 16.12 -2.27 7.97
C SER A 59 17.05 -2.27 6.76
N ARG A 60 16.52 -2.36 5.53
CA ARG A 60 17.33 -2.35 4.30
C ARG A 60 17.45 -0.98 3.66
N GLN A 61 16.61 -0.02 4.08
CA GLN A 61 16.49 1.31 3.48
C GLN A 61 16.21 1.22 1.97
N GLU A 62 15.29 0.34 1.60
CA GLU A 62 14.98 0.01 0.20
C GLU A 62 13.47 -0.15 -0.02
N LEU A 63 13.03 0.18 -1.24
CA LEU A 63 11.70 -0.13 -1.73
C LEU A 63 11.55 -1.62 -1.99
N TRP A 64 10.39 -2.15 -1.64
CA TRP A 64 10.03 -3.54 -1.88
C TRP A 64 8.68 -3.66 -2.58
N HIS A 65 8.72 -4.11 -3.83
CA HIS A 65 7.51 -4.53 -4.54
C HIS A 65 7.07 -5.89 -4.00
N LYS A 66 5.93 -5.93 -3.29
CA LYS A 66 5.41 -7.15 -2.69
C LYS A 66 5.13 -8.19 -3.75
N GLY A 67 5.87 -9.30 -3.71
CA GLY A 67 5.72 -10.38 -4.67
C GLY A 67 6.41 -10.14 -6.01
N GLY A 68 7.16 -9.05 -6.20
CA GLY A 68 7.89 -8.77 -7.44
C GLY A 68 8.89 -9.86 -7.83
N THR A 69 9.45 -10.58 -6.86
CA THR A 69 10.32 -11.75 -7.10
C THR A 69 9.55 -13.07 -7.13
N SER A 70 8.55 -13.23 -6.25
CA SER A 70 7.86 -14.52 -6.05
C SER A 70 6.62 -14.71 -6.92
N GLY A 71 6.19 -13.70 -7.66
CA GLY A 71 4.91 -13.67 -8.40
C GLY A 71 3.66 -13.45 -7.54
N ASN A 72 3.77 -13.50 -6.21
CA ASN A 72 2.63 -13.35 -5.28
C ASN A 72 2.35 -11.87 -4.98
N VAL A 73 1.99 -11.14 -6.02
CA VAL A 73 1.68 -9.70 -5.99
C VAL A 73 0.34 -9.46 -5.31
N GLN A 74 0.28 -8.39 -4.50
CA GLN A 74 -0.96 -7.95 -3.87
C GLN A 74 -1.50 -6.75 -4.64
N HIS A 75 -2.76 -6.86 -5.08
CA HIS A 75 -3.41 -5.84 -5.88
C HIS A 75 -4.42 -5.04 -5.05
N ASP A 76 -4.47 -3.73 -5.30
CA ASP A 76 -5.60 -2.90 -4.87
C ASP A 76 -6.81 -3.21 -5.78
N PRO A 77 -7.89 -3.83 -5.23
CA PRO A 77 -9.07 -4.17 -6.02
C PRO A 77 -9.84 -2.96 -6.56
N GLN A 78 -9.52 -1.74 -6.10
CA GLN A 78 -10.15 -0.51 -6.56
C GLN A 78 -9.37 0.17 -7.70
N HIS A 79 -8.10 -0.18 -7.93
CA HIS A 79 -7.27 0.48 -8.94
C HIS A 79 -7.82 0.29 -10.36
N SER A 80 -8.24 -0.92 -10.74
CA SER A 80 -8.81 -1.20 -12.07
C SER A 80 -10.19 -0.58 -12.32
N ARG A 81 -10.86 -0.06 -11.28
CA ARG A 81 -12.15 0.63 -11.41
C ARG A 81 -12.00 2.13 -11.66
N ARG A 82 -10.76 2.64 -11.71
CA ARG A 82 -10.42 4.07 -11.88
C ARG A 82 -9.90 4.39 -13.29
N LEU A 83 -9.66 3.37 -14.12
CA LEU A 83 -9.26 3.46 -15.52
C LEU A 83 -10.47 3.27 -16.45
#